data_AF-A0A226X212-F1
#
_entry.id   AF-A0A226X212-F1
#
_cell.length_a   1.000
_cell.length_b   1.000
_cell.length_c   1.000
_cell.angle_alpha   90.00
_cell.angle_beta   90.00
_cell.angle_gamma   90.00
#
_symmetry.space_group_name_H-M   'P 1'
#
loop_
_entity.id
_entity.type
_entity.pdbx_description
1 polymer ?
#
loop_
_entity_poly.entity_id
_entity_poly.type
_entity_poly.pdbx_seq_one_letter_code
_entity_poly.pdbx_strand_id
1 'polypeptide(L)' 'MLVLGARAVIANLGEKQDRFSRWVRSLVERRGYWRAAVAIAAKNARMAWASLKYGDDFKYEPTAA' A
#
# COMPACT_ATOMS: atom_id res chain seq x y z
N MET A 1 2.69 13.05 4.32
CA MET A 1 3.88 12.26 3.93
C MET A 1 3.49 10.93 3.28
N LEU A 2 3.02 10.93 2.03
CA LEU A 2 2.55 9.67 1.39
C LEU A 2 3.66 8.94 0.62
N VAL A 3 4.53 9.69 -0.07
CA VAL A 3 5.63 9.10 -0.86
C VAL A 3 6.75 8.58 0.05
N LEU A 4 7.08 9.31 1.12
CA LEU A 4 8.10 8.86 2.08
C LEU A 4 7.67 7.57 2.80
N GLY A 5 6.39 7.47 3.18
CA GLY A 5 5.81 6.25 3.75
C GLY A 5 5.81 5.10 2.73
N ALA A 6 5.47 5.37 1.47
CA ALA A 6 5.57 4.37 0.40
C ALA A 6 7.00 3.85 0.18
N ARG A 7 8.01 4.72 0.30
CA ARG A 7 9.42 4.32 0.24
C ARG A 7 9.81 3.42 1.40
N ALA A 8 9.35 3.72 2.62
CA ALA A 8 9.55 2.86 3.78
C ALA A 8 8.89 1.48 3.60
N VAL A 9 7.69 1.43 3.01
CA VAL A 9 7.02 0.17 2.64
C VAL A 9 7.87 -0.62 1.66
N ILE A 10 8.40 0.02 0.61
CA ILE A 10 9.27 -0.64 -0.38
C ILE A 10 10.57 -1.15 0.26
N ALA A 11 11.18 -0.35 1.14
CA ALA A 11 12.39 -0.73 1.86
C ALA A 11 12.16 -1.91 2.82
N ASN A 12 10.96 -2.01 3.40
CA ASN A 12 10.57 -3.06 4.34
C ASN A 12 9.87 -4.26 3.67
N LEU A 13 10.02 -4.43 2.34
CA LEU A 13 9.45 -5.58 1.64
C LEU A 13 10.08 -6.92 2.09
N GLY A 14 11.36 -6.90 2.51
CA GLY A 14 12.08 -8.08 3.02
C GLY A 14 11.87 -9.33 2.15
N GLU A 15 11.49 -10.44 2.77
CA GLU A 15 11.01 -11.67 2.10
C GLU A 15 9.49 -11.90 2.28
N LYS A 16 8.73 -10.85 2.62
CA LYS A 16 7.30 -10.98 2.88
C LYS A 16 6.57 -11.44 1.59
N GLN A 17 5.83 -12.54 1.69
CA GLN A 17 5.11 -13.16 0.57
C GLN A 17 3.63 -12.77 0.48
N ASP A 18 3.21 -11.77 1.26
CA ASP A 18 1.85 -11.24 1.20
C ASP A 18 1.49 -10.81 -0.21
N ARG A 19 0.21 -10.94 -0.57
CA ARG A 19 -0.30 -10.54 -1.90
C ARG A 19 0.09 -9.09 -2.23
N PHE A 20 0.10 -8.20 -1.23
CA PHE A 20 0.53 -6.82 -1.40
C PHE A 20 2.04 -6.69 -1.67
N SER A 21 2.88 -7.38 -0.90
CA SER A 21 4.34 -7.38 -1.07
C SER A 21 4.76 -7.92 -2.43
N ARG A 22 4.12 -9.01 -2.90
CA ARG A 22 4.34 -9.54 -4.26
C ARG A 22 3.91 -8.54 -5.35
N TRP A 23 2.76 -7.89 -5.18
CA TRP A 23 2.30 -6.85 -6.11
C TRP A 23 3.29 -5.68 -6.18
N VAL A 24 3.77 -5.18 -5.04
CA VAL A 24 4.76 -4.09 -4.98
C VAL A 24 6.06 -4.50 -5.67
N ARG A 25 6.56 -5.73 -5.42
CA ARG A 25 7.78 -6.24 -6.04
C ARG A 25 7.66 -6.29 -7.57
N SER A 26 6.55 -6.85 -8.08
CA SER A 26 6.26 -6.87 -9.52
C SER A 26 6.13 -5.46 -10.12
N LEU A 27 5.69 -4.48 -9.32
CA LEU A 27 5.49 -3.11 -9.77
C LEU A 27 6.83 -2.36 -9.86
N VAL A 28 7.71 -2.59 -8.89
CA VAL A 28 9.09 -2.07 -8.90
C VAL A 28 9.85 -2.65 -10.08
N GLU A 29 9.77 -3.96 -10.31
CA GLU A 29 10.42 -4.63 -11.45
C GLU A 29 9.95 -4.08 -12.81
N ARG A 30 8.65 -3.83 -12.98
CA ARG A 30 8.09 -3.37 -14.26
C ARG A 30 8.18 -1.86 -14.51
N ARG A 31 8.16 -1.03 -13.46
CA ARG A 31 8.01 0.43 -13.58
C ARG A 31 9.12 1.23 -12.91
N GLY A 32 9.95 0.59 -12.09
CA GLY A 32 11.00 1.24 -11.31
C GLY A 32 10.52 1.80 -9.97
N TYR A 33 11.48 2.05 -9.09
CA TYR A 33 11.28 2.39 -7.68
C TYR A 33 10.36 3.60 -7.45
N TRP A 34 10.61 4.72 -8.11
CA TRP A 34 9.87 5.97 -7.89
C TRP A 34 8.42 5.90 -8.39
N ARG A 35 8.17 5.25 -9.54
CA ARG A 35 6.80 5.04 -10.05
C ARG A 35 6.03 4.08 -9.15
N ALA A 36 6.69 3.05 -8.60
CA ALA A 36 6.07 2.17 -7.61
C ALA A 36 5.74 2.92 -6.30
N ALA A 37 6.64 3.77 -5.80
CA ALA A 37 6.39 4.58 -4.61
C ALA A 37 5.18 5.51 -4.78
N VAL A 38 5.05 6.17 -5.93
CA VAL A 38 3.90 7.01 -6.25
C VAL A 38 2.60 6.19 -6.33
N ALA A 39 2.65 5.01 -6.94
CA ALA A 39 1.47 4.14 -7.03
C ALA A 39 0.99 3.64 -5.65
N ILE A 40 1.90 3.30 -4.74
CA ILE A 40 1.56 2.92 -3.36
C ILE A 40 0.96 4.12 -2.63
N ALA A 41 1.55 5.31 -2.77
CA ALA A 41 1.01 6.54 -2.19
C ALA A 41 -0.41 6.82 -2.71
N ALA A 42 -0.67 6.63 -4.00
CA ALA A 42 -1.99 6.80 -4.60
C ALA A 42 -3.00 5.76 -4.08
N LYS A 43 -2.60 4.50 -3.88
CA LYS A 43 -3.45 3.48 -3.25
C LYS A 43 -3.84 3.90 -1.82
N ASN A 44 -2.88 4.39 -1.05
CA ASN A 44 -3.13 4.85 0.33
C ASN A 44 -4.04 6.08 0.36
N ALA A 45 -3.83 7.04 -0.54
CA ALA A 45 -4.70 8.20 -0.68
C ALA A 45 -6.15 7.81 -1.02
N ARG A 46 -6.34 6.81 -1.90
CA ARG A 46 -7.69 6.31 -2.24
C ARG A 46 -8.37 5.64 -1.05
N MET A 47 -7.63 4.87 -0.25
CA MET A 47 -8.18 4.24 0.96
C MET A 47 -8.58 5.31 1.98
N ALA A 48 -7.71 6.29 2.25
CA ALA A 48 -8.02 7.40 3.14
C ALA A 48 -9.23 8.21 2.65
N TRP A 49 -9.30 8.49 1.34
CA TRP A 49 -10.44 9.17 0.74
C TRP A 49 -11.73 8.37 0.88
N ALA A 50 -11.71 7.06 0.64
CA ALA A 50 -12.89 6.21 0.81
C ALA A 50 -13.38 6.22 2.27
N SER A 51 -12.46 6.09 3.25
CA SER A 51 -12.81 6.19 4.67
C SER A 51 -13.45 7.53 5.03
N LEU A 52 -12.91 8.64 4.50
CA LEU A 52 -13.49 9.98 4.73
C LEU A 52 -14.82 10.19 3.99
N LYS A 53 -14.97 9.64 2.79
CA LYS A 53 -16.13 9.88 1.91
C LYS A 53 -17.34 9.05 2.31
N TYR A 54 -17.12 7.80 2.70
CA TYR A 54 -18.19 6.87 3.05
C TYR A 54 -18.52 6.90 4.54
N GLY A 55 -17.69 7.51 5.38
CA GLY A 55 -18.00 7.77 6.80
C GLY A 55 -18.15 6.50 7.65
N ASP A 56 -18.01 5.31 7.06
CA ASP A 56 -17.99 4.07 7.79
C ASP A 56 -16.74 4.05 8.66
N ASP A 57 -16.96 3.98 9.97
CA ASP A 57 -15.96 3.53 10.93
C ASP A 57 -15.28 2.32 10.32
N PHE A 58 -13.95 2.35 10.20
CA PHE A 58 -13.16 1.25 9.66
C PHE A 58 -13.40 0.00 10.53
N LYS A 59 -14.41 -0.80 10.19
CA LYS A 59 -14.70 -2.07 10.83
C LYS A 59 -13.74 -3.09 10.25
N TYR A 60 -12.55 -3.14 10.84
CA TYR A 60 -11.68 -4.29 10.69
C TYR A 60 -12.39 -5.47 11.34
N GLU A 61 -13.12 -6.28 10.56
CA GLU A 61 -13.49 -7.60 11.02
C GLU A 61 -12.22 -8.45 11.05
N PRO A 62 -11.73 -8.84 12.25
CA PRO A 62 -10.64 -9.79 12.31
C PRO A 62 -11.19 -11.09 11.74
N THR A 63 -10.60 -11.59 10.65
CA THR A 63 -10.79 -12.98 10.26
C THR A 63 -10.39 -13.83 11.47
N ALA A 64 -11.40 -14.44 12.10
CA ALA A 64 -11.22 -15.35 13.22
C ALA A 64 -10.24 -16.45 12.82
N ALA A 65 -9.25 -16.68 13.68
CA ALA A 65 -8.27 -17.75 13.58
C ALA A 65 -8.93 -19.13 13.77
#